data_AF-A0A815TKG4-F1
#
_entry.id   AF-A0A815TKG4-F1
#
_cell.length_a   1.000
_cell.length_b   1.000
_cell.length_c   1.000
_cell.angle_alpha   90.00
_cell.angle_beta   90.00
_cell.angle_gamma   90.00
#
_symmetry.space_group_name_H-M   'P 1'
#
loop_
_entity.id
_entity.type
_entity.pdbx_description
1 polymer ?
#
loop_
_entity_poly.entity_id
_entity_poly.type
_entity_poly.pdbx_seq_one_letter_code
_entity_poly.pdbx_strand_id
1 'polypeptide(L)'
;MKAGKSDVKKLGDRPSAGDVGVPPADSDEEYDKYDIFGYVNNTQPSKKKKKKSSVVQQHPFHHQIQQFQAGGDLLKFVEPQPPKTLDETTYIYVDTIDKLNNMMDHLKEQQELAVDCERHSYRSYQVFTCLLQISTRSNDYLVDTLVLREELHVLNTVFANPKTLKVFHAGTSDIEWLYNDF
;
A
#
# COMPACT_ATOMS: atom_id res chain seq x y z
N MET A 1 55.17 34.44 -16.54
CA MET A 1 55.00 33.07 -15.99
C MET A 1 53.59 32.61 -16.33
N LYS A 2 53.47 31.48 -17.04
CA LYS A 2 52.24 31.02 -17.69
C LYS A 2 51.29 30.40 -16.66
N ALA A 3 50.04 30.86 -16.64
CA ALA A 3 48.96 30.19 -15.93
C ALA A 3 48.67 28.83 -16.62
N GLY A 4 48.71 27.75 -15.84
CA GLY A 4 48.39 26.40 -16.31
C GLY A 4 46.92 26.32 -16.75
N LYS A 5 46.70 25.94 -18.02
CA LYS A 5 45.39 25.52 -18.51
C LYS A 5 45.14 24.11 -17.97
N SER A 6 44.11 23.95 -17.14
CA SER A 6 43.55 22.65 -16.81
C SER A 6 42.69 22.16 -17.98
N ASP A 7 43.02 20.99 -18.50
CA ASP A 7 42.32 20.30 -19.57
C ASP A 7 40.90 19.88 -19.14
N VAL A 8 39.90 20.68 -19.53
CA VAL A 8 38.49 20.25 -19.49
C VAL A 8 38.27 19.34 -20.70
N LYS A 9 38.23 18.02 -20.48
CA LYS A 9 37.75 17.07 -21.48
C LYS A 9 36.29 17.43 -21.80
N LYS A 10 36.05 17.94 -23.01
CA LYS A 10 34.71 18.05 -23.60
C LYS A 10 34.15 16.63 -23.72
N LEU A 11 33.19 16.28 -22.87
CA LEU A 11 32.39 15.08 -23.04
C LEU A 11 31.49 15.33 -24.25
N GLY A 12 31.61 14.47 -25.26
CA GLY A 12 30.98 14.63 -26.57
C GLY A 12 29.45 14.77 -26.51
N ASP A 13 28.94 15.42 -27.54
CA ASP A 13 27.53 15.69 -27.79
C ASP A 13 26.70 14.40 -27.62
N ARG A 14 25.75 14.42 -26.68
CA ARG A 14 24.73 13.36 -26.59
C ARG A 14 23.84 13.45 -27.83
N PRO A 15 23.49 12.32 -28.46
CA PRO A 15 22.53 12.33 -29.55
C PRO A 15 21.21 12.95 -29.08
N SER A 16 20.64 13.82 -29.91
CA SER A 16 19.33 14.44 -29.68
C SER A 16 18.32 13.35 -29.35
N ALA A 17 17.64 13.50 -28.22
CA ALA A 17 16.47 12.70 -27.92
C ALA A 17 15.49 12.90 -29.09
N GLY A 18 15.33 11.86 -29.91
CA GLY A 18 14.22 11.81 -30.85
C GLY A 18 12.94 11.95 -30.05
N ASP A 19 11.98 12.71 -30.60
CA ASP A 19 10.66 12.93 -30.03
C ASP A 19 9.97 11.60 -29.65
N VAL A 20 10.18 11.17 -28.42
CA VAL A 20 9.23 10.30 -27.71
C VAL A 20 8.39 11.25 -26.89
N GLY A 21 7.25 11.63 -27.48
CA GLY A 21 6.31 12.56 -26.89
C GLY A 21 6.00 12.22 -25.44
N VAL A 22 6.24 13.18 -24.56
CA VAL A 22 5.77 13.15 -23.18
C VAL A 22 4.25 13.34 -23.25
N PRO A 23 3.42 12.35 -22.88
CA PRO A 23 1.98 12.60 -22.77
C PRO A 23 1.74 13.58 -21.61
N PRO A 24 0.79 14.52 -21.76
CA PRO A 24 0.48 15.48 -20.70
C PRO A 24 -0.08 14.73 -19.49
N ALA A 25 0.30 15.19 -18.30
CA ALA A 25 -0.42 14.88 -17.08
C ALA A 25 -1.80 15.54 -17.19
N ASP A 26 -2.87 14.74 -17.18
CA ASP A 26 -4.19 15.03 -16.58
C ASP A 26 -5.28 14.14 -17.20
N SER A 27 -5.78 13.20 -16.39
CA SER A 27 -7.15 12.67 -16.27
C SER A 27 -7.10 11.19 -15.85
N ASP A 28 -7.58 10.91 -14.64
CA ASP A 28 -7.60 9.59 -14.00
C ASP A 28 -8.55 8.56 -14.68
N GLU A 29 -9.03 8.85 -15.90
CA GLU A 29 -10.04 8.03 -16.59
C GLU A 29 -9.46 7.10 -17.68
N GLU A 30 -8.16 7.19 -18.03
CA GLU A 30 -7.57 6.41 -19.14
C GLU A 30 -6.71 5.19 -18.71
N TYR A 31 -6.81 4.73 -17.46
CA TYR A 31 -6.09 3.52 -17.01
C TYR A 31 -6.92 2.22 -17.12
N ASP A 32 -8.25 2.30 -17.26
CA ASP A 32 -9.14 1.13 -17.34
C ASP A 32 -9.17 0.45 -18.72
N LYS A 33 -8.45 1.00 -19.72
CA LYS A 33 -8.48 0.47 -21.09
C LYS A 33 -7.50 -0.68 -21.32
N TYR A 34 -6.50 -0.83 -20.47
CA TYR A 34 -5.52 -1.91 -20.58
C TYR A 34 -5.83 -3.01 -19.56
N ASP A 35 -6.94 -3.70 -19.79
CA ASP A 35 -7.21 -5.00 -19.17
C ASP A 35 -6.16 -6.02 -19.64
N ILE A 36 -5.05 -6.08 -18.89
CA ILE A 36 -3.92 -6.98 -19.09
C ILE A 36 -4.29 -8.45 -18.82
N PHE A 37 -5.49 -8.73 -18.30
CA PHE A 37 -6.01 -10.08 -18.08
C PHE A 37 -7.04 -10.44 -19.14
N GLY A 38 -6.57 -10.49 -20.39
CA GLY A 38 -7.38 -10.80 -21.57
C GLY A 38 -8.31 -12.01 -21.42
N TYR A 39 -9.60 -11.74 -21.26
CA TYR A 39 -10.67 -12.67 -21.59
C TYR A 39 -10.86 -12.73 -23.11
N VAL A 40 -10.08 -13.58 -23.77
CA VAL A 40 -10.33 -13.95 -25.17
C VAL A 40 -11.38 -15.05 -25.21
N ASN A 41 -12.60 -14.67 -25.60
CA ASN A 41 -13.60 -15.61 -26.09
C ASN A 41 -13.19 -16.12 -27.48
N ASN A 42 -12.81 -17.41 -27.60
CA ASN A 42 -12.78 -18.11 -28.89
C ASN A 42 -13.11 -19.62 -28.75
N THR A 43 -14.32 -19.94 -29.20
CA THR A 43 -14.86 -21.09 -29.98
C THR A 43 -14.30 -22.54 -29.87
N GLN A 44 -15.28 -23.49 -29.88
CA GLN A 44 -15.30 -24.91 -30.31
C GLN A 44 -15.25 -26.04 -29.24
N PRO A 45 -16.04 -27.14 -29.43
CA PRO A 45 -16.29 -28.12 -28.39
C PRO A 45 -15.29 -29.30 -28.35
N SER A 46 -15.04 -29.74 -27.12
CA SER A 46 -14.63 -31.09 -26.70
C SER A 46 -13.20 -31.58 -26.98
N LYS A 47 -12.41 -31.66 -25.90
CA LYS A 47 -11.79 -32.91 -25.44
C LYS A 47 -11.87 -32.95 -23.91
N LYS A 48 -12.49 -33.99 -23.33
CA LYS A 48 -12.58 -34.17 -21.87
C LYS A 48 -11.17 -34.31 -21.27
N LYS A 49 -10.57 -33.19 -20.87
CA LYS A 49 -9.39 -33.17 -20.00
C LYS A 49 -9.84 -33.49 -18.58
N LYS A 50 -9.22 -34.48 -17.94
CA LYS A 50 -9.42 -34.78 -16.51
C LYS A 50 -9.26 -33.48 -15.72
N LYS A 51 -10.32 -33.02 -15.05
CA LYS A 51 -10.26 -31.89 -14.13
C LYS A 51 -9.27 -32.24 -13.02
N LYS A 52 -8.05 -31.71 -13.09
CA LYS A 52 -7.24 -31.56 -11.88
C LYS A 52 -8.07 -30.67 -10.95
N SER A 53 -8.44 -31.17 -9.78
CA SER A 53 -9.06 -30.33 -8.75
C SER A 53 -8.04 -29.26 -8.39
N SER A 54 -8.24 -28.04 -8.89
CA SER A 54 -7.50 -26.88 -8.40
C SER A 54 -7.84 -26.73 -6.93
N VAL A 55 -6.85 -26.89 -6.06
CA VAL A 55 -7.00 -26.59 -4.64
C VAL A 55 -7.27 -25.10 -4.54
N VAL A 56 -8.49 -24.71 -4.20
CA VAL A 56 -8.81 -23.31 -3.93
C VAL A 56 -8.25 -23.00 -2.55
N GLN A 57 -7.17 -22.24 -2.51
CA GLN A 57 -6.61 -21.75 -1.25
C GLN A 57 -7.58 -20.72 -0.67
N GLN A 58 -8.11 -20.99 0.52
CA GLN A 58 -8.99 -20.05 1.23
C GLN A 58 -8.18 -18.95 1.91
N HIS A 59 -8.79 -17.77 2.06
CA HIS A 59 -8.17 -16.64 2.75
C HIS A 59 -7.84 -16.97 4.22
N PRO A 60 -6.65 -16.64 4.75
CA PRO A 60 -6.23 -17.03 6.12
C PRO A 60 -7.18 -16.57 7.23
N PHE A 61 -7.83 -15.40 7.05
CA PHE A 61 -8.79 -14.84 7.99
C PHE A 61 -10.26 -15.10 7.61
N HIS A 62 -10.55 -16.01 6.67
CA HIS A 62 -11.90 -16.23 6.15
C HIS A 62 -12.94 -16.48 7.26
N HIS A 63 -12.63 -17.36 8.20
CA HIS A 63 -13.54 -17.73 9.28
C HIS A 63 -13.77 -16.56 10.25
N GLN A 64 -12.69 -15.84 10.62
CA GLN A 64 -12.76 -14.67 11.50
C GLN A 64 -13.63 -13.57 10.90
N ILE A 65 -13.47 -13.30 9.61
CA ILE A 65 -14.25 -12.27 8.90
C ILE A 65 -15.72 -12.70 8.78
N GLN A 66 -16.01 -13.95 8.43
CA GLN A 66 -17.38 -14.43 8.30
C GLN A 66 -18.15 -14.41 9.63
N GLN A 67 -17.46 -14.60 10.74
CA GLN A 67 -18.06 -14.59 12.07
C GLN A 67 -18.07 -13.22 12.74
N PHE A 68 -17.38 -12.24 12.15
CA PHE A 68 -17.34 -10.89 12.70
C PHE A 68 -18.74 -10.28 12.71
N GLN A 69 -19.13 -9.75 13.86
CA GLN A 69 -20.35 -8.98 14.03
C GLN A 69 -19.98 -7.66 14.68
N ALA A 70 -20.32 -6.55 14.02
CA ALA A 70 -20.21 -5.23 14.63
C ALA A 70 -21.17 -5.16 15.83
N GLY A 71 -20.66 -4.75 16.99
CA GLY A 71 -21.45 -4.68 18.21
C GLY A 71 -20.79 -3.80 19.27
N GLY A 72 -21.48 -3.62 20.39
CA GLY A 72 -20.97 -2.82 21.51
C GLY A 72 -20.81 -1.34 21.15
N ASP A 73 -19.63 -0.79 21.44
CA ASP A 73 -19.36 0.64 21.28
C ASP A 73 -19.30 1.10 19.81
N LEU A 74 -19.01 0.19 18.86
CA LEU A 74 -18.93 0.52 17.43
C LEU A 74 -20.26 0.97 16.80
N LEU A 75 -21.39 0.55 17.38
CA LEU A 75 -22.73 0.89 16.88
C LEU A 75 -23.43 1.94 17.75
N LYS A 76 -22.79 2.40 18.83
CA LYS A 76 -23.33 3.47 19.64
C LYS A 76 -23.09 4.79 18.91
N PHE A 77 -24.07 5.69 19.03
CA PHE A 77 -23.84 7.07 18.63
C PHE A 77 -22.73 7.67 19.52
N VAL A 78 -21.78 8.33 18.88
CA VAL A 78 -20.70 9.07 19.52
C VAL A 78 -20.64 10.44 18.88
N GLU A 79 -20.46 11.48 19.70
CA GLU A 79 -20.21 12.83 19.18
C GLU A 79 -18.91 12.83 18.36
N PRO A 80 -18.94 13.31 17.10
CA PRO A 80 -17.75 13.34 16.26
C PRO A 80 -16.62 14.14 16.92
N GLN A 81 -15.48 13.47 17.12
CA GLN A 81 -14.27 14.13 17.57
C GLN A 81 -13.53 14.68 16.35
N PRO A 82 -13.31 16.01 16.27
CA PRO A 82 -12.55 16.60 15.16
C PRO A 82 -11.09 16.12 15.21
N PRO A 83 -10.40 16.07 14.06
CA PRO A 83 -8.97 15.82 14.06
C PRO A 83 -8.24 16.95 14.80
N LYS A 84 -7.11 16.60 15.42
CA LYS A 84 -6.18 17.59 15.96
C LYS A 84 -5.57 18.41 14.83
N THR A 85 -5.09 19.60 15.16
CA THR A 85 -4.32 20.39 14.20
C THR A 85 -2.99 19.69 13.89
N LEU A 86 -2.34 20.06 12.79
CA LEU A 86 -1.03 19.51 12.42
C LEU A 86 0.04 19.83 13.47
N ASP A 87 -0.03 20.99 14.12
CA ASP A 87 0.92 21.41 15.15
C ASP A 87 0.77 20.61 16.45
N GLU A 88 -0.41 20.06 16.72
CA GLU A 88 -0.72 19.28 17.93
C GLU A 88 -0.58 17.77 17.71
N THR A 89 -0.42 17.32 16.46
CA THR A 89 -0.31 15.91 16.10
C THR A 89 1.16 15.50 16.03
N THR A 90 1.51 14.41 16.71
CA THR A 90 2.89 13.91 16.66
C THR A 90 3.10 13.12 15.38
N TYR A 91 4.02 13.59 14.54
CA TYR A 91 4.43 12.90 13.31
C TYR A 91 5.62 11.98 13.57
N ILE A 92 5.52 10.72 13.13
CA ILE A 92 6.56 9.71 13.35
C ILE A 92 6.87 8.97 12.05
N TYR A 93 8.11 9.10 11.58
CA TYR A 93 8.63 8.31 10.46
C TYR A 93 9.27 7.02 10.97
N VAL A 94 8.75 5.88 10.51
CA VAL A 94 9.07 4.53 10.98
C VAL A 94 9.84 3.78 9.89
N ASP A 95 11.16 3.70 10.05
CA ASP A 95 12.13 3.14 9.10
C ASP A 95 13.07 2.12 9.74
N THR A 96 12.83 1.78 11.02
CA THR A 96 13.65 0.85 11.80
C THR A 96 12.77 -0.06 12.66
N ILE A 97 13.27 -1.24 12.95
CA ILE A 97 12.56 -2.25 13.77
C ILE A 97 12.21 -1.69 15.16
N ASP A 98 13.10 -0.92 15.79
CA ASP A 98 12.83 -0.33 17.10
C ASP A 98 11.67 0.68 17.05
N LYS A 99 11.62 1.53 16.02
CA LYS A 99 10.50 2.44 15.82
C LYS A 99 9.21 1.69 15.49
N LEU A 100 9.29 0.60 14.71
CA LEU A 100 8.16 -0.26 14.42
C LEU A 100 7.61 -0.89 15.70
N ASN A 101 8.47 -1.43 16.56
CA ASN A 101 8.06 -1.98 17.86
C ASN A 101 7.40 -0.93 18.75
N ASN A 102 7.98 0.26 18.86
CA ASN A 102 7.40 1.37 19.63
C ASN A 102 6.04 1.80 19.07
N MET A 103 5.90 1.88 17.74
CA MET A 103 4.61 2.12 17.10
C MET A 103 3.61 1.02 17.46
N MET A 104 4.00 -0.26 17.31
CA MET A 104 3.13 -1.39 17.59
C MET A 104 2.63 -1.41 19.04
N ASP A 105 3.47 -1.05 20.00
CA ASP A 105 3.06 -0.96 21.40
C ASP A 105 2.01 0.13 21.61
N HIS A 106 2.16 1.29 20.96
CA HIS A 106 1.14 2.33 20.98
C HIS A 106 -0.16 1.91 20.27
N LEU A 107 -0.06 1.27 19.09
CA LEU A 107 -1.23 0.86 18.29
C LEU A 107 -2.09 -0.19 19.00
N LYS A 108 -1.50 -1.07 19.82
CA LYS A 108 -2.24 -2.08 20.61
C LYS A 108 -3.20 -1.45 21.62
N GLU A 109 -2.94 -0.22 22.05
CA GLU A 109 -3.75 0.49 23.04
C GLU A 109 -4.91 1.28 22.40
N GLN A 110 -4.94 1.39 21.06
CA GLN A 110 -5.92 2.19 20.35
C GLN A 110 -7.22 1.42 20.07
N GLN A 111 -8.33 2.16 20.13
CA GLN A 111 -9.67 1.65 19.79
C GLN A 111 -9.94 1.70 18.29
N GLU A 112 -9.43 2.72 17.60
CA GLU A 112 -9.56 2.89 16.16
C GLU A 112 -8.29 3.45 15.53
N LEU A 113 -8.08 3.09 14.27
CA LEU A 113 -6.97 3.52 13.43
C LEU A 113 -7.51 3.95 12.06
N ALA A 114 -6.92 4.96 11.45
CA ALA A 114 -7.06 5.20 10.01
C ALA A 114 -5.84 4.64 9.28
N VAL A 115 -6.04 4.04 8.11
CA VAL A 115 -4.98 3.35 7.35
C VAL A 115 -5.13 3.68 5.87
N ASP A 116 -4.00 3.91 5.20
CA ASP A 116 -3.89 4.20 3.78
C ASP A 116 -2.52 3.73 3.24
N CYS A 117 -2.41 3.36 1.98
CA CYS A 117 -1.16 2.88 1.37
C CYS A 117 -0.80 3.64 0.09
N GLU A 118 0.49 3.92 -0.10
CA GLU A 118 1.02 4.38 -1.38
C GLU A 118 1.66 3.23 -2.16
N ARG A 119 1.42 3.19 -3.47
CA ARG A 119 1.84 2.10 -4.35
C ARG A 119 2.61 2.58 -5.57
N HIS A 120 3.59 1.77 -6.00
CA HIS A 120 4.41 2.07 -7.16
C HIS A 120 4.38 0.96 -8.22
N SER A 121 3.92 1.28 -9.43
CA SER A 121 3.80 0.34 -10.56
C SER A 121 4.69 0.65 -11.76
N TYR A 122 5.09 1.91 -11.97
CA TYR A 122 5.72 2.33 -13.23
C TYR A 122 7.08 1.67 -13.50
N ARG A 123 7.92 1.48 -12.48
CA ARG A 123 9.28 0.92 -12.61
C ARG A 123 9.41 -0.50 -12.08
N SER A 124 8.31 -1.20 -11.91
CA SER A 124 8.32 -2.58 -11.42
C SER A 124 7.37 -3.46 -12.19
N TYR A 125 7.80 -4.69 -12.48
CA TYR A 125 6.92 -5.70 -13.06
C TYR A 125 5.90 -6.19 -12.02
N GLN A 126 6.36 -6.44 -10.78
CA GLN A 126 5.50 -6.70 -9.64
C GLN A 126 5.28 -5.40 -8.88
N VAL A 127 4.05 -4.94 -8.86
CA VAL A 127 3.70 -3.69 -8.20
C VAL A 127 3.80 -3.87 -6.68
N PHE A 128 4.38 -2.89 -5.98
CA PHE A 128 4.63 -2.96 -4.54
C PHE A 128 4.13 -1.70 -3.81
N THR A 129 3.78 -1.87 -2.55
CA THR A 129 3.50 -0.80 -1.59
C THR A 129 4.80 -0.16 -1.15
N CYS A 130 4.91 1.17 -1.29
CA CYS A 130 6.09 1.94 -0.96
C CYS A 130 5.96 2.79 0.31
N LEU A 131 4.73 3.02 0.78
CA LEU A 131 4.46 3.69 2.04
C LEU A 131 3.18 3.13 2.65
N LEU A 132 3.14 3.10 3.98
CA LEU A 132 1.94 2.81 4.74
C LEU A 132 1.73 3.96 5.73
N GLN A 133 0.54 4.55 5.67
CA GLN A 133 0.11 5.62 6.55
C GLN A 133 -0.83 5.04 7.61
N ILE A 134 -0.55 5.33 8.88
CA ILE A 134 -1.43 4.96 9.99
C ILE A 134 -1.64 6.19 10.86
N SER A 135 -2.90 6.55 11.11
CA SER A 135 -3.26 7.63 12.03
C SER A 135 -4.03 7.10 13.23
N THR A 136 -3.72 7.67 14.39
CA THR A 136 -4.45 7.51 15.65
C THR A 136 -5.07 8.86 16.02
N ARG A 137 -5.69 8.97 17.21
CA ARG A 137 -6.19 10.27 17.70
C ARG A 137 -5.08 11.26 18.08
N SER A 138 -3.84 10.80 18.24
CA SER A 138 -2.72 11.63 18.71
C SER A 138 -1.49 11.66 17.82
N ASN A 139 -1.31 10.63 16.99
CA ASN A 139 -0.09 10.39 16.23
C ASN A 139 -0.42 9.99 14.80
N ASP A 140 0.39 10.49 13.88
CA ASP A 140 0.46 10.06 12.48
C ASP A 140 1.79 9.33 12.25
N TYR A 141 1.71 8.14 11.65
CA TYR A 141 2.85 7.31 11.33
C TYR A 141 2.99 7.21 9.82
N LEU A 142 4.18 7.53 9.31
CA LEU A 142 4.60 7.16 7.96
C LEU A 142 5.59 6.01 8.07
N VAL A 143 5.17 4.84 7.62
CA VAL A 143 5.94 3.61 7.70
C VAL A 143 6.61 3.35 6.35
N ASP A 144 7.93 3.27 6.36
CA ASP A 144 8.71 2.88 5.19
C ASP A 144 8.58 1.38 4.96
N THR A 145 7.72 1.02 4.02
CA THR A 145 7.43 -0.39 3.69
C THR A 145 8.50 -1.05 2.84
N LEU A 146 9.44 -0.28 2.29
CA LEU A 146 10.54 -0.82 1.49
C LEU A 146 11.65 -1.34 2.41
N VAL A 147 11.98 -0.59 3.46
CA VAL A 147 13.00 -0.97 4.44
C VAL A 147 12.48 -2.02 5.42
N LEU A 148 11.21 -1.96 5.80
CA LEU A 148 10.61 -2.84 6.83
C LEU A 148 9.77 -4.00 6.25
N ARG A 149 9.94 -4.31 4.96
CA ARG A 149 9.05 -5.23 4.25
C ARG A 149 8.88 -6.58 4.93
N GLU A 150 9.97 -7.16 5.44
CA GLU A 150 9.95 -8.50 6.05
C GLU A 150 9.35 -8.49 7.46
N GLU A 151 9.28 -7.33 8.10
CA GLU A 151 8.90 -7.13 9.49
C GLU A 151 7.44 -6.72 9.65
N LEU A 152 6.78 -6.21 8.60
CA LEU A 152 5.42 -5.66 8.68
C LEU A 152 4.33 -6.68 9.00
N HIS A 153 4.63 -7.99 8.93
CA HIS A 153 3.72 -9.05 9.36
C HIS A 153 3.24 -8.90 10.82
N VAL A 154 4.00 -8.17 11.67
CA VAL A 154 3.60 -7.86 13.06
C VAL A 154 2.34 -7.01 13.16
N LEU A 155 1.99 -6.25 12.11
CA LEU A 155 0.76 -5.45 12.04
C LEU A 155 -0.49 -6.32 12.21
N ASN A 156 -0.43 -7.61 11.85
CA ASN A 156 -1.54 -8.55 12.05
C ASN A 156 -2.03 -8.60 13.50
N THR A 157 -1.16 -8.33 14.49
CA THR A 157 -1.56 -8.27 15.90
C THR A 157 -2.65 -7.22 16.18
N VAL A 158 -2.70 -6.15 15.38
CA VAL A 158 -3.69 -5.08 15.51
C VAL A 158 -4.71 -5.12 14.35
N PHE A 159 -4.26 -5.42 13.13
CA PHE A 159 -5.12 -5.44 11.94
C PHE A 159 -6.12 -6.61 11.98
N ALA A 160 -5.72 -7.77 12.52
CA ALA A 160 -6.62 -8.90 12.70
C ALA A 160 -7.38 -8.86 14.04
N ASN A 161 -7.12 -7.88 14.91
CA ASN A 161 -7.85 -7.73 16.17
C ASN A 161 -9.26 -7.17 15.91
N PRO A 162 -10.36 -7.91 16.18
CA PRO A 162 -11.72 -7.44 15.94
C PRO A 162 -12.16 -6.29 16.86
N LYS A 163 -11.40 -6.03 17.95
CA LYS A 163 -11.71 -4.93 18.88
C LYS A 163 -11.16 -3.58 18.44
N THR A 164 -10.18 -3.56 17.54
CA THR A 164 -9.63 -2.33 16.97
C THR A 164 -10.33 -2.06 15.65
N LEU A 165 -10.99 -0.91 15.50
CA LEU A 165 -11.58 -0.49 14.22
C LEU A 165 -10.47 0.00 13.29
N LYS A 166 -10.44 -0.49 12.04
CA LYS A 166 -9.54 0.05 11.01
C LYS A 166 -10.39 0.75 9.97
N VAL A 167 -10.17 2.05 9.83
CA VAL A 167 -10.90 2.93 8.92
C VAL A 167 -10.04 3.13 7.68
N PHE A 168 -10.60 2.79 6.52
CA PHE A 168 -10.02 3.08 5.22
C PHE A 168 -11.00 3.94 4.43
N HIS A 169 -10.48 4.80 3.56
CA HIS A 169 -11.28 5.43 2.53
C HIS A 169 -11.08 4.66 1.23
N ALA A 170 -12.14 4.05 0.69
CA ALA A 170 -12.07 3.24 -0.53
C ALA A 170 -11.00 2.11 -0.50
N GLY A 171 -10.76 1.50 0.67
CA GLY A 171 -9.64 0.60 0.93
C GLY A 171 -9.61 -0.77 0.25
N THR A 172 -10.39 -0.99 -0.81
CA THR A 172 -10.44 -2.28 -1.52
C THR A 172 -9.06 -2.69 -2.03
N SER A 173 -8.34 -1.75 -2.63
CA SER A 173 -7.01 -2.01 -3.18
C SER A 173 -5.94 -2.11 -2.08
N ASP A 174 -6.01 -1.27 -1.03
CA ASP A 174 -5.10 -1.35 0.11
C ASP A 174 -5.10 -2.72 0.77
N ILE A 175 -6.29 -3.32 0.96
CA ILE A 175 -6.43 -4.66 1.54
C ILE A 175 -5.71 -5.71 0.68
N GLU A 176 -5.85 -5.63 -0.65
CA GLU A 176 -5.16 -6.55 -1.56
C GLU A 176 -3.65 -6.35 -1.52
N TRP A 177 -3.18 -5.10 -1.45
CA TRP A 177 -1.75 -4.80 -1.44
C TRP A 177 -1.11 -5.25 -0.14
N LEU A 178 -1.73 -4.97 1.00
CA LEU A 178 -1.29 -5.46 2.30
C LEU A 178 -1.16 -6.98 2.32
N TYR A 179 -2.14 -7.70 1.76
CA TYR A 179 -2.11 -9.17 1.70
C TYR A 179 -1.04 -9.73 0.76
N ASN A 180 -0.78 -9.05 -0.36
CA ASN A 180 0.19 -9.54 -1.34
C ASN A 180 1.64 -9.24 -0.94
N ASP A 181 1.87 -8.15 -0.19
CA ASP A 181 3.21 -7.64 0.06
C ASP A 181 3.83 -8.05 1.40
N PHE A 182 3.02 -8.30 2.44
CA PHE A 182 3.47 -8.53 3.83
C PHE A 182 2.77 -9.74 4.48
#